data_AF-A0A1B7MFJ4-F1
#
_entry.id   AF-A0A1B7MFJ4-F1
#
_cell.length_a   1.000
_cell.length_b   1.000
_cell.length_c   1.000
_cell.angle_alpha   90.00
_cell.angle_beta   90.00
_cell.angle_gamma   90.00
#
_symmetry.space_group_name_H-M   'P 1'
#
loop_
_entity.id
_entity.type
_entity.pdbx_description
1 polymer ?
#
loop_
_entity_poly.entity_id
_entity_poly.type
_entity_poly.pdbx_seq_one_letter_code
_entity_poly.pdbx_strand_id
1 'polypeptide(L)' 'PQDIHTVDGLTVSAIGRGDVQLDLPLGQCVTTITLKDVLYAPKMAFTLIVTNRIVAAGLAVHFE' A
#
# COMPACT_ATOMS: atom_id res chain seq x y z
N PRO A 1 -2.99 17.41 2.29
CA PRO A 1 -1.72 16.70 2.59
C PRO A 1 -1.84 15.99 3.94
N GLN A 2 -1.45 14.72 4.01
CA GLN A 2 -1.47 13.93 5.25
C GLN A 2 -0.05 13.48 5.55
N ASP A 3 0.42 13.69 6.78
CA ASP A 3 1.75 13.26 7.19
C ASP A 3 1.75 11.77 7.56
N ILE A 4 2.80 11.08 7.13
CA ILE A 4 3.11 9.69 7.44
C ILE A 4 4.35 9.71 8.32
N HIS A 5 4.23 9.16 9.52
CA HIS A 5 5.34 9.02 10.46
C HIS A 5 5.89 7.60 10.34
N THR A 6 7.14 7.49 9.94
CA THR A 6 7.84 6.21 9.85
C THR A 6 8.44 5.84 11.21
N VAL A 7 8.78 4.56 11.37
CA VAL A 7 9.30 4.02 12.64
C VAL A 7 10.64 4.64 13.05
N ASP A 8 11.46 5.06 12.08
CA ASP A 8 12.73 5.76 12.29
C ASP A 8 12.57 7.27 12.58
N GLY A 9 11.33 7.75 12.71
CA GLY A 9 11.03 9.13 13.07
C GLY A 9 11.05 10.12 11.91
N LEU A 10 11.26 9.65 10.67
CA LEU A 10 11.09 10.48 9.48
C LEU A 10 9.60 10.79 9.27
N THR A 11 9.32 12.03 8.83
CA THR A 11 7.97 12.41 8.43
C THR A 11 7.93 12.62 6.92
N VAL A 12 7.01 11.92 6.26
CA VAL A 12 6.79 11.98 4.82
C VAL A 12 5.39 12.51 4.55
N SER A 13 5.28 13.61 3.80
CA SER A 13 3.97 14.16 3.44
C SER A 13 3.38 13.45 2.22
N ALA A 14 2.22 12.84 2.40
CA ALA A 14 1.37 12.40 1.31
C ALA A 14 0.67 13.60 0.67
N ILE A 15 0.80 13.72 -0.65
CA ILE A 15 0.24 14.83 -1.43
C ILE A 15 -1.08 14.47 -2.12
N GLY A 16 -1.47 13.19 -2.11
CA GLY A 16 -2.73 12.71 -2.67
C GLY A 16 -3.31 11.55 -1.88
N ARG A 17 -4.61 11.29 -2.08
CA ARG A 17 -5.31 10.12 -1.56
C ARG A 17 -6.33 9.65 -2.58
N GLY A 18 -6.44 8.35 -2.80
CA GLY A 18 -7.42 7.79 -3.73
C GLY A 18 -7.37 6.27 -3.79
N ASP A 19 -8.21 5.70 -4.65
CA ASP A 19 -8.21 4.27 -4.90
C ASP A 19 -7.23 3.94 -6.03
N VAL A 20 -6.45 2.87 -5.86
CA VAL A 20 -5.42 2.45 -6.81
C VAL A 20 -5.72 1.04 -7.25
N GLN A 21 -5.89 0.86 -8.56
CA GLN A 21 -6.01 -0.45 -9.17
C GLN A 21 -4.63 -0.99 -9.49
N LEU A 22 -4.36 -2.24 -9.11
CA LEU A 22 -3.09 -2.92 -9.32
C LEU A 22 -3.36 -4.29 -9.93
N ASP A 23 -2.55 -4.65 -10.91
CA ASP A 23 -2.48 -6.01 -11.41
C ASP A 23 -1.38 -6.75 -10.65
N LEU A 24 -1.79 -7.72 -9.83
CA LEU A 24 -0.88 -8.57 -9.06
C LEU A 24 -0.60 -9.86 -9.83
N PRO A 25 0.63 -10.09 -10.29
CA PRO A 25 1.03 -11.39 -10.81
C PRO A 25 1.17 -12.39 -9.65
N LEU A 26 0.37 -13.46 -9.68
CA LEU A 26 0.37 -14.57 -8.73
C LEU A 26 0.76 -15.86 -9.48
N GLY A 27 2.05 -16.01 -9.76
CA GLY A 27 2.56 -17.11 -10.58
C GLY A 27 2.13 -16.96 -12.04
N GLN A 28 1.32 -17.90 -12.54
CA GLN A 28 0.80 -17.88 -13.92
C GLN A 28 -0.51 -17.09 -14.07
N CYS A 29 -1.09 -16.61 -12.97
CA CYS A 29 -2.33 -15.83 -12.99
C CYS A 29 -2.04 -14.36 -12.70
N VAL A 30 -2.86 -13.46 -13.27
CA VAL A 30 -2.89 -12.04 -12.89
C VAL A 30 -4.22 -11.79 -12.20
N THR A 31 -4.17 -11.19 -11.01
CA THR A 31 -5.36 -10.76 -10.28
C THR A 31 -5.36 -9.25 -10.17
N THR A 32 -6.38 -8.62 -10.75
CA THR A 32 -6.62 -7.19 -10.58
C THR A 32 -7.26 -6.94 -9.22
N ILE A 33 -6.60 -6.13 -8.39
CA ILE A 33 -7.11 -5.71 -7.08
C ILE A 33 -7.27 -4.18 -7.04
N THR A 34 -8.14 -3.70 -6.16
CA THR A 34 -8.25 -2.27 -5.84
C THR A 34 -7.83 -2.03 -4.41
N LEU A 35 -6.76 -1.28 -4.23
CA LEU A 35 -6.39 -0.73 -2.94
C LEU A 35 -7.22 0.52 -2.67
N LYS A 36 -7.95 0.52 -1.55
CA LYS A 36 -8.79 1.65 -1.15
C LYS A 36 -8.08 2.59 -0.18
N ASP A 37 -8.35 3.88 -0.31
CA ASP A 37 -7.76 4.94 0.51
C ASP A 37 -6.22 4.98 0.50
N VAL A 38 -5.58 4.75 -0.64
CA VAL A 38 -4.13 4.80 -0.77
C VAL A 38 -3.64 6.24 -0.64
N LEU A 39 -2.56 6.43 0.14
CA LEU A 39 -1.85 7.70 0.22
C LEU A 39 -0.74 7.76 -0.84
N TYR A 40 -0.74 8.82 -1.64
CA TYR A 40 0.32 9.09 -2.61
C TYR A 40 1.40 9.97 -1.98
N ALA A 41 2.58 9.39 -1.74
CA ALA A 41 3.70 10.05 -1.09
C ALA A 41 5.00 9.88 -1.94
N PRO A 42 5.30 10.81 -2.86
CA PRO A 42 6.41 10.68 -3.81
C PRO A 42 7.80 10.57 -3.17
N LYS A 43 7.96 11.08 -1.95
CA LYS A 43 9.22 11.05 -1.20
C LYS A 43 9.48 9.69 -0.54
N MET A 44 8.52 8.76 -0.59
CA MET A 44 8.71 7.41 -0.09
C MET A 44 9.26 6.54 -1.23
N ALA A 45 10.49 6.03 -1.06
CA ALA A 45 11.18 5.27 -2.11
C ALA A 45 10.57 3.89 -2.37
N PHE A 46 9.77 3.37 -1.43
CA PHE A 46 9.16 2.05 -1.50
C PHE A 46 7.65 2.14 -1.27
N THR A 47 6.90 1.25 -1.91
CA THR A 47 5.47 1.10 -1.65
C THR A 47 5.29 0.45 -0.27
N LEU A 48 4.66 1.19 0.64
CA LEU A 48 4.30 0.65 1.95
C LEU A 48 2.91 0.02 1.87
N ILE A 49 2.83 -1.27 2.17
CA ILE A 49 1.58 -2.02 2.15
C ILE A 49 1.13 -2.27 3.58
N VAL A 50 -0.04 -1.78 3.94
CA VAL A 50 -0.57 -1.97 5.31
C VAL A 50 -1.23 -3.35 5.40
N THR A 51 -0.55 -4.29 6.04
CA THR A 51 -0.95 -5.71 6.09
C THR A 51 -2.28 -5.95 6.80
N ASN A 52 -2.65 -5.12 7.77
CA ASN A 52 -3.95 -5.23 8.46
C ASN A 52 -5.14 -5.03 7.51
N ARG A 53 -5.01 -4.18 6.48
CA ARG A 53 -6.05 -3.97 5.46
C ARG A 53 -6.15 -5.15 4.51
N ILE A 54 -5.03 -5.82 4.23
CA ILE A 54 -5.01 -7.06 3.43
C ILE A 54 -5.73 -8.18 4.18
N VAL A 55 -5.41 -8.37 5.46
CA VAL A 55 -6.07 -9.38 6.31
C VAL A 55 -7.57 -9.07 6.46
N ALA A 56 -7.95 -7.81 6.64
CA ALA A 56 -9.36 -7.40 6.70
C ALA A 56 -10.13 -7.66 5.38
N ALA A 57 -9.43 -7.73 4.25
CA ALA A 57 -10.00 -8.12 2.95
C ALA A 57 -10.06 -9.64 2.74
N GLY A 58 -9.69 -10.45 3.74
CA GLY A 58 -9.72 -11.92 3.67
C GLY A 58 -8.52 -12.53 2.92
N LEU A 59 -7.47 -11.76 2.68
CA LEU A 59 -6.25 -12.20 2.02
C LEU A 59 -5.17 -12.54 3.05
N ALA A 60 -4.34 -13.53 2.76
CA ALA A 60 -3.20 -13.90 3.59
C ALA A 60 -1.93 -13.14 3.17
N VAL A 61 -1.11 -12.74 4.16
CA VAL A 61 0.22 -12.18 3.94
C VAL A 61 1.25 -13.20 4.40
N HIS A 62 2.11 -13.64 3.50
CA HIS A 62 3.22 -14.56 3.78
C HIS A 62 4.53 -13.78 3.68
N PHE A 63 5.40 -13.93 4.68
CA PHE A 63 6.77 -13.41 4.66
C PHE A 63 7.70 -14.59 4.39
N GLU A 64 8.67 -14.40 3.49
CA GLU A 64 9.79 -15.31 3.26
C GLU A 64 11.08 -14.69 3.77
#